data_AF-A0A0M4DKP4-F1
#
_entry.id   AF-A0A0M4DKP4-F1
#
_cell.length_a   1.000
_cell.length_b   1.000
_cell.length_c   1.000
_cell.angle_alpha   90.00
_cell.angle_beta   90.00
_cell.angle_gamma   90.00
#
_symmetry.space_group_name_H-M   'P 1'
#
loop_
_entity.id
_entity.type
_entity.pdbx_description
1 polymer ?
#
loop_
_entity_poly.entity_id
_entity_poly.type
_entity_poly.pdbx_seq_one_letter_code
_entity_poly.pdbx_strand_id
1 'polypeptide(L)' 'MKKTMKELQQLNGIGKILSQRLVESSYDSIAKVAAAEEKGLARIAGMTPKKVQSIVTQARKLTGEAEKSHHTWLNNRRKG' A
#
# COMPACT_ATOMS: atom_id res chain seq x y z
N MET A 1 -5.12 3.86 10.72
CA MET A 1 -4.18 4.81 10.07
C MET A 1 -2.71 4.42 10.28
N LYS A 2 -2.18 4.28 11.51
CA LYS A 2 -0.74 3.98 11.71
C LYS A 2 -0.27 2.61 11.18
N LYS A 3 -1.14 1.59 11.18
CA LYS A 3 -0.80 0.22 10.72
C LYS A 3 -0.55 0.18 9.20
N THR A 4 -1.49 0.71 8.44
CA THR A 4 -1.38 0.96 6.99
C THR A 4 -0.06 1.60 6.59
N MET A 5 0.30 2.74 7.20
CA MET A 5 1.51 3.46 6.82
C MET A 5 2.77 2.64 7.11
N LYS A 6 2.78 1.87 8.21
CA LYS A 6 3.86 0.95 8.54
C LYS A 6 3.95 -0.20 7.55
N GLU A 7 2.83 -0.77 7.14
CA GLU A 7 2.77 -1.82 6.10
C GLU A 7 3.33 -1.30 4.77
N LEU A 8 2.88 -0.12 4.33
CA LEU A 8 3.41 0.51 3.12
C LEU A 8 4.91 0.80 3.25
N GLN A 9 5.40 1.16 4.43
CA GLN A 9 6.84 1.33 4.71
C GLN A 9 7.65 0.03 4.71
N GLN A 10 7.01 -1.15 4.74
CA GLN A 10 7.72 -2.43 4.52
C GLN A 10 8.14 -2.60 3.06
N LEU A 11 7.49 -1.89 2.13
CA LEU A 11 7.86 -1.89 0.72
C LEU A 11 9.13 -1.04 0.53
N ASN A 12 10.14 -1.65 -0.07
CA ASN A 12 11.44 -1.01 -0.19
C ASN A 12 11.32 0.17 -1.17
N GLY A 13 11.63 1.37 -0.68
CA GLY A 13 11.46 2.60 -1.45
C GLY A 13 10.23 3.43 -1.11
N ILE A 14 9.34 2.96 -0.22
CA ILE A 14 8.27 3.78 0.38
C ILE A 14 8.71 4.33 1.73
N GLY A 15 8.90 5.65 1.80
CA GLY A 15 9.17 6.37 3.05
C GLY A 15 7.90 6.85 3.77
N LYS A 16 8.10 7.55 4.89
CA LYS A 16 7.01 8.15 5.69
C LYS A 16 6.12 9.11 4.88
N ILE A 17 6.72 9.95 4.03
CA ILE A 17 5.99 10.92 3.20
C ILE A 17 5.24 10.24 2.06
N LEU A 18 5.88 9.27 1.39
CA LEU A 18 5.23 8.49 0.32
C LEU A 18 4.05 7.69 0.86
N SER A 19 4.24 6.97 1.98
CA SER A 19 3.14 6.21 2.61
C SER A 19 1.96 7.10 3.00
N GLN A 20 2.20 8.34 3.44
CA GLN A 20 1.12 9.29 3.70
C GLN A 20 0.38 9.67 2.40
N ARG A 21 1.09 10.04 1.34
CA ARG A 21 0.49 10.41 0.04
C ARG A 21 -0.29 9.27 -0.60
N LEU A 22 0.17 8.04 -0.44
CA LEU A 22 -0.57 6.86 -0.89
C LEU A 22 -1.92 6.75 -0.15
N VAL A 23 -1.92 6.91 1.17
CA VAL A 23 -3.16 6.90 1.97
C VAL A 23 -4.09 8.05 1.58
N GLU A 24 -3.54 9.24 1.34
CA GLU A 24 -4.32 10.41 0.85
C GLU A 24 -4.93 10.15 -0.53
N SER A 25 -4.27 9.33 -1.35
CA SER A 25 -4.78 8.86 -2.65
C SER A 25 -5.68 7.62 -2.54
N SER A 26 -6.19 7.29 -1.34
CA SER A 26 -7.00 6.09 -1.05
C SER A 26 -6.29 4.73 -1.22
N TYR A 27 -4.97 4.72 -1.32
CA TYR A 27 -4.14 3.50 -1.27
C TYR A 27 -3.69 3.21 0.17
N ASP A 28 -4.65 2.80 1.00
CA ASP A 28 -4.48 2.54 2.42
C ASP A 28 -4.10 1.09 2.82
N SER A 29 -3.71 0.24 1.85
CA SER A 29 -3.22 -1.12 2.11
C SER A 29 -2.33 -1.63 0.99
N ILE A 30 -1.45 -2.59 1.30
CA ILE A 30 -0.62 -3.27 0.29
C ILE A 30 -1.49 -3.92 -0.79
N ALA A 31 -2.65 -4.49 -0.42
CA ALA A 31 -3.60 -5.06 -1.38
C ALA A 31 -4.15 -4.02 -2.38
N LYS A 32 -4.48 -2.81 -1.90
CA LYS A 32 -4.89 -1.71 -2.78
C LYS A 32 -3.76 -1.24 -3.68
N VAL A 33 -2.52 -1.24 -3.19
CA VAL A 33 -1.33 -0.91 -4.00
C VAL A 33 -1.01 -1.99 -5.02
N ALA A 34 -1.22 -3.26 -4.69
CA ALA A 34 -1.04 -4.39 -5.59
C ALA A 34 -2.11 -4.45 -6.69
N ALA A 35 -3.34 -4.03 -6.36
CA ALA A 35 -4.45 -3.87 -7.29
C ALA A 35 -4.39 -2.54 -8.07
N ALA A 36 -3.68 -1.54 -7.55
CA ALA A 36 -3.46 -0.28 -8.24
C ALA A 36 -2.56 -0.48 -9.45
N GLU A 37 -2.91 0.18 -10.54
CA GLU A 37 -2.07 0.20 -11.73
C GLU A 37 -0.82 1.05 -11.51
N GLU A 38 0.28 0.61 -12.12
CA GLU A 38 1.57 1.31 -12.08
C GLU A 38 1.44 2.77 -12.55
N LYS A 39 0.52 3.04 -13.49
CA LYS A 39 0.24 4.40 -13.96
C LYS A 39 -0.40 5.29 -12.89
N GLY A 40 -1.28 4.75 -12.05
CA GLY A 40 -1.93 5.51 -10.96
C GLY A 40 -0.93 5.87 -9.86
N LEU A 41 -0.07 4.91 -9.53
CA LEU A 41 1.01 5.09 -8.58
C LEU A 41 2.13 6.02 -9.11
N ALA A 42 2.46 5.95 -10.40
CA ALA A 42 3.45 6.84 -11.02
C ALA A 42 3.02 8.31 -11.07
N ARG A 43 1.71 8.60 -10.92
CA ARG A 43 1.21 9.98 -10.78
C ARG A 43 1.52 10.58 -9.41
N ILE A 44 1.90 9.77 -8.40
CA ILE A 44 2.26 10.28 -7.08
C ILE A 44 3.62 10.95 -7.16
N ALA A 45 3.67 12.23 -6.75
CA ALA A 45 4.91 12.99 -6.74
C ALA A 45 5.97 12.31 -5.86
N GLY A 46 7.12 11.98 -6.46
CA GLY A 46 8.22 11.23 -5.84
C GLY A 46 8.27 9.74 -6.22
N MET A 47 7.34 9.25 -7.04
CA MET A 47 7.39 7.90 -7.60
C MET A 47 7.99 7.91 -9.01
N THR A 48 9.00 7.07 -9.24
CA THR A 48 9.57 6.83 -10.56
C THR A 48 9.03 5.51 -11.11
N PRO A 49 8.86 5.35 -12.43
CA PRO A 49 8.27 4.15 -13.04
C PRO A 49 8.97 2.85 -12.59
N LYS A 50 10.31 2.85 -12.51
CA LYS A 50 11.09 1.72 -12.00
C LYS A 50 10.78 1.37 -10.54
N LYS A 51 10.61 2.40 -9.70
CA LYS A 51 10.26 2.21 -8.29
C LYS A 51 8.82 1.73 -8.15
N VAL A 52 7.90 2.24 -8.97
CA VAL A 52 6.50 1.80 -8.99
C VAL A 52 6.41 0.33 -9.30
N GLN A 53 7.05 -0.12 -10.37
CA GLN A 53 7.05 -1.52 -10.78
C GLN A 53 7.58 -2.43 -9.67
N SER A 54 8.67 -2.01 -9.00
CA SER A 54 9.24 -2.74 -7.88
C SER A 54 8.27 -2.80 -6.68
N ILE A 55 7.67 -1.68 -6.30
CA ILE A 55 6.68 -1.59 -5.22
C ILE A 55 5.46 -2.46 -5.53
N VAL A 56 4.90 -2.39 -6.73
CA VAL A 56 3.73 -3.18 -7.15
C VAL A 56 4.04 -4.67 -7.15
N THR A 57 5.24 -5.05 -7.62
CA THR A 57 5.68 -6.45 -7.61
C THR A 57 5.84 -6.97 -6.17
N GLN A 58 6.48 -6.20 -5.28
CA GLN A 58 6.59 -6.54 -3.87
C GLN A 58 5.22 -6.59 -3.19
N ALA A 59 4.35 -5.62 -3.47
CA ALA A 59 3.01 -5.56 -2.93
C ALA A 59 2.17 -6.76 -3.39
N ARG A 60 2.24 -7.16 -4.66
CA ARG A 60 1.57 -8.37 -5.16
C ARG A 60 2.08 -9.64 -4.49
N LYS A 61 3.39 -9.75 -4.29
CA LYS A 61 3.98 -10.89 -3.57
C LYS A 61 3.46 -10.98 -2.14
N LEU A 62 3.52 -9.86 -1.41
CA LEU A 62 3.02 -9.77 -0.04
C LEU A 62 1.49 -9.93 0.04
N THR A 63 0.73 -9.46 -0.95
CA THR A 63 -0.73 -9.60 -1.00
C THR A 63 -1.14 -11.04 -1.27
N GLY A 64 -0.49 -11.72 -2.23
CA GLY A 64 -0.74 -13.14 -2.49
C GLY A 64 -0.42 -14.05 -1.29
N GLU A 65 0.46 -13.60 -0.39
CA GLU A 65 0.71 -14.24 0.90
C GLU A 65 -0.30 -13.77 1.98
N ALA A 66 -0.69 -12.49 1.97
CA ALA A 66 -1.62 -11.88 2.92
C ALA A 66 -3.07 -12.30 2.72
N GLU A 67 -3.49 -12.74 1.53
CA GLU A 67 -4.84 -13.29 1.30
C GLU A 67 -5.12 -14.55 2.14
N LYS A 68 -4.07 -15.25 2.62
CA LYS A 68 -4.21 -16.32 3.62
C LYS A 68 -4.39 -15.82 5.06
N SER A 69 -4.10 -14.55 5.35
CA SER A 69 -4.14 -13.94 6.69
C SER A 69 -5.17 -12.81 6.86
N HIS A 70 -5.75 -12.27 5.79
CA HIS A 70 -6.51 -11.01 5.86
C HIS A 70 -8.03 -11.17 6.10
N HIS A 71 -8.49 -12.30 6.63
CA HIS A 71 -9.88 -12.48 7.06
C HIS A 71 -10.18 -11.87 8.44
N THR A 72 -9.25 -11.14 9.08
CA THR A 72 -9.42 -10.74 10.49
C THR A 72 -9.34 -9.22 10.76
N TRP A 73 -9.51 -8.34 9.76
CA TRP A 73 -9.49 -6.89 10.05
C TRP A 73 -10.59 -6.05 9.41
N LEU A 74 -11.78 -6.63 9.27
CA LEU A 74 -13.03 -5.89 9.06
C LEU A 74 -13.79 -5.85 10.40
N ASN A 75 -13.53 -4.90 11.32
CA ASN A 75 -14.55 -4.59 12.34
C ASN A 75 -14.45 -3.32 13.21
N ASN A 76 -13.32 -2.62 13.37
CA ASN A 76 -13.23 -1.63 14.45
C ASN A 76 -13.57 -0.17 14.08
N ARG A 77 -14.72 0.08 13.44
CA ARG A 77 -15.30 1.44 13.32
C ARG A 77 -16.83 1.45 13.48
N ARG A 78 -17.32 0.83 14.55
CA ARG A 78 -18.58 1.20 15.20
C ARG A 78 -18.46 0.88 16.69
N LYS A 79 -18.05 1.85 17.50
CA LYS A 79 -18.53 2.11 18.87
C LYS A 79 -17.57 3.08 19.57
N GLY A 80 -18.18 4.08 20.20
CA GLY A 80 -17.56 5.18 20.92
C GLY A 80 -18.35 6.44 20.63
#